data_AF-A0A251XPP3-F1
#
_entry.id   AF-A0A251XPP3-F1
#
_cell.length_a   1.000
_cell.length_b   1.000
_cell.length_c   1.000
_cell.angle_alpha   90.00
_cell.angle_beta   90.00
_cell.angle_gamma   90.00
#
_symmetry.space_group_name_H-M   'P 1'
#
loop_
_entity.id
_entity.type
_entity.pdbx_description
1 polymer ?
#
loop_
_entity_poly.entity_id
_entity_poly.type
_entity_poly.pdbx_seq_one_letter_code
_entity_poly.pdbx_strand_id
1 'polypeptide(L)'
;MGDRLVGVLLQQAATAPRSRAQCTWCQDVRLPVPVSFYSARRAGAAGRNGNTIGTLVCTDFECSANVRRPRPIPYLGFDPDAATTQLIDDLGSRVASFAADVATTA
;
A
#
# COMPACT_ATOMS: atom_id res chain seq x y z
N MET A 1 11.69 -3.11 13.31
CA MET A 1 10.70 -4.21 13.31
C MET A 1 11.45 -5.45 12.86
N GLY A 2 11.36 -6.54 13.64
CA GLY A 2 12.26 -7.69 13.54
C GLY A 2 12.19 -8.41 12.19
N ASP A 3 13.27 -9.12 11.90
CA ASP A 3 13.60 -9.95 10.71
C ASP A 3 12.64 -11.13 10.47
N ARG A 4 11.37 -11.01 10.91
CA ARG A 4 10.37 -12.06 10.77
C ARG A 4 9.53 -11.79 9.54
N LEU A 5 9.56 -12.72 8.59
CA LEU A 5 8.65 -12.73 7.47
C LEU A 5 7.19 -12.80 7.94
N VAL A 6 6.35 -11.90 7.40
CA VAL A 6 4.91 -11.85 7.66
C VAL A 6 4.19 -12.01 6.33
N GLY A 7 3.25 -12.96 6.28
CA GLY A 7 2.29 -13.08 5.19
C GLY A 7 0.96 -12.44 5.58
N VAL A 8 0.37 -11.67 4.67
CA VAL A 8 -0.99 -11.14 4.81
C VAL A 8 -1.82 -11.64 3.63
N LEU A 9 -2.94 -12.29 3.92
CA LEU A 9 -3.92 -12.66 2.90
C LEU A 9 -4.88 -11.50 2.66
N LEU A 10 -4.99 -11.08 1.40
CA LEU A 10 -5.88 -10.01 0.97
C LEU A 10 -7.03 -10.57 0.15
N GLN A 11 -8.24 -10.10 0.44
CA GLN A 11 -9.42 -10.34 -0.37
C GLN A 11 -9.73 -9.09 -1.19
N GLN A 12 -9.74 -9.22 -2.50
CA GLN A 12 -10.19 -8.13 -3.38
C GLN A 12 -11.71 -7.99 -3.30
N ALA A 13 -12.21 -6.75 -3.25
CA ALA A 13 -13.63 -6.48 -3.42
C ALA A 13 -14.07 -6.81 -4.86
N ALA A 14 -15.27 -7.38 -5.01
CA ALA A 14 -15.84 -7.71 -6.31
C ALA A 14 -16.13 -6.48 -7.18
N THR A 15 -16.34 -5.32 -6.56
CA THR A 15 -16.69 -4.08 -7.25
C THR A 15 -15.56 -3.07 -7.12
N ALA A 16 -15.17 -2.49 -8.25
CA ALA A 16 -14.21 -1.39 -8.27
C ALA A 16 -14.76 -0.14 -7.55
N PRO A 17 -13.89 0.74 -7.01
CA PRO A 17 -14.30 2.03 -6.49
C PRO A 17 -15.09 2.84 -7.52
N ARG A 18 -16.13 3.56 -7.07
CA ARG A 18 -17.01 4.35 -7.96
C ARG A 18 -16.30 5.54 -8.62
N SER A 19 -15.22 6.02 -8.01
CA SER A 19 -14.40 7.13 -8.50
C SER A 19 -12.94 6.71 -8.54
N ARG A 20 -12.15 7.46 -9.31
CA ARG A 20 -10.70 7.22 -9.40
C ARG A 20 -10.07 7.41 -8.03
N ALA A 21 -9.57 6.31 -7.45
CA ALA A 21 -9.03 6.27 -6.11
C ALA A 21 -7.50 6.33 -6.13
N GLN A 22 -6.91 6.87 -5.06
CA GLN A 22 -5.48 6.81 -4.81
C GLN A 22 -5.12 5.56 -4.02
N CYS A 23 -4.02 4.92 -4.42
CA CYS A 23 -3.43 3.82 -3.66
C CYS A 23 -2.86 4.36 -2.33
N THR A 24 -3.29 3.78 -1.21
CA THR A 24 -2.85 4.13 0.13
C THR A 24 -1.35 3.88 0.33
N TRP A 25 -0.77 2.91 -0.38
CA TRP A 25 0.63 2.52 -0.22
C TRP A 25 1.62 3.39 -1.01
N CYS A 26 1.45 3.56 -2.33
CA CYS A 26 2.37 4.37 -3.12
C CYS A 26 2.02 5.86 -3.17
N GLN A 27 0.77 6.23 -2.87
CA GLN A 27 0.27 7.61 -2.89
C GLN A 27 0.63 8.40 -4.16
N ASP A 28 0.76 7.74 -5.31
CA ASP A 28 1.07 8.42 -6.57
C ASP A 28 -0.14 9.22 -7.06
N VAL A 29 -0.05 10.54 -6.98
CA VAL A 29 -1.11 11.48 -7.42
C VAL A 29 -1.39 11.46 -8.92
N ARG A 30 -0.49 10.86 -9.74
CA ARG A 30 -0.75 10.66 -11.18
C ARG A 30 -1.73 9.51 -11.43
N LEU A 31 -1.92 8.65 -10.43
CA LEU A 31 -2.85 7.52 -10.42
C LEU A 31 -2.66 6.60 -11.67
N PRO A 32 -1.43 6.11 -11.94
CA PRO A 32 -1.06 5.54 -13.23
C PRO A 32 -1.78 4.23 -13.59
N VAL A 33 -2.39 3.57 -12.61
CA VAL A 33 -3.08 2.28 -12.74
C VAL A 33 -4.41 2.32 -11.96
N PRO A 34 -5.36 1.44 -12.27
CA PRO A 34 -6.54 1.23 -11.44
C PRO A 34 -6.19 0.85 -10.00
N VAL A 35 -7.12 1.13 -9.09
CA VAL A 35 -6.99 0.86 -7.66
C VAL A 35 -8.20 0.06 -7.22
N SER A 36 -7.96 -1.04 -6.52
CA SER A 36 -8.99 -1.90 -5.94
C SER A 36 -9.04 -1.73 -4.41
N PHE A 37 -10.22 -1.95 -3.83
CA PHE A 37 -10.32 -2.13 -2.39
C PHE A 37 -9.95 -3.56 -2.01
N TYR A 38 -9.05 -3.68 -1.04
CA TYR A 38 -8.64 -4.94 -0.46
C TYR A 38 -8.97 -4.96 1.02
N SER A 39 -9.39 -6.12 1.53
CA SER A 39 -9.56 -6.34 2.97
C SER A 39 -8.66 -7.47 3.46
N ALA A 40 -8.19 -7.34 4.69
CA ALA A 40 -7.46 -8.37 5.42
C ALA A 40 -8.21 -8.68 6.71
N ARG A 41 -8.37 -9.96 7.04
CA ARG A 41 -8.85 -10.38 8.36
C ARG A 41 -7.75 -10.13 9.39
N ARG A 42 -8.07 -9.50 10.53
CA ARG A 42 -7.11 -9.32 11.63
C ARG A 42 -6.63 -10.66 12.18
N ALA A 43 -5.46 -10.69 12.80
CA ALA A 43 -4.96 -11.87 13.48
C ALA A 43 -5.72 -12.11 14.81
N GLY A 44 -5.61 -13.33 15.34
CA GLY A 44 -6.10 -13.66 16.68
C GLY A 44 -7.62 -13.65 16.85
N ALA A 45 -8.08 -13.30 18.06
CA ALA A 45 -9.49 -13.34 18.43
C ALA A 45 -10.34 -12.34 17.64
N ALA A 46 -9.82 -11.12 17.41
CA ALA A 46 -10.48 -10.11 16.60
C ALA A 46 -10.86 -10.64 15.21
N GLY A 47 -9.92 -11.31 14.53
CA GLY A 47 -10.18 -11.94 13.24
C GLY A 47 -11.20 -13.07 13.27
N ARG A 48 -11.15 -13.93 14.31
CA ARG A 48 -12.15 -15.00 14.51
C ARG A 48 -13.56 -14.46 14.73
N ASN A 49 -13.67 -13.25 15.30
CA ASN A 49 -14.93 -12.53 15.46
C ASN A 49 -15.36 -11.76 14.20
N GLY A 50 -14.60 -11.87 13.10
CA GLY A 50 -14.94 -11.24 11.81
C GLY A 50 -14.33 -9.86 11.58
N ASN A 51 -13.47 -9.35 12.47
CA ASN A 51 -12.86 -8.04 12.28
C ASN A 51 -11.86 -8.05 11.10
N THR A 52 -12.06 -7.11 10.18
CA THR A 52 -11.20 -6.89 9.01
C THR A 52 -10.69 -5.45 8.97
N ILE A 53 -9.54 -5.23 8.35
CA ILE A 53 -9.04 -3.91 7.97
C ILE A 53 -9.03 -3.79 6.46
N GLY A 54 -9.45 -2.64 5.95
CA GLY A 54 -9.52 -2.33 4.52
C GLY A 54 -8.42 -1.38 4.09
N THR A 55 -8.00 -1.46 2.82
CA THR A 55 -7.06 -0.52 2.20
C THR A 55 -7.29 -0.42 0.69
N LEU A 56 -6.89 0.69 0.09
CA LEU A 56 -6.93 0.90 -1.35
C LEU A 56 -5.54 0.66 -1.92
N VAL A 57 -5.41 -0.27 -2.86
CA VAL A 57 -4.11 -0.66 -3.42
C VAL A 57 -4.20 -0.73 -4.94
N CYS A 58 -3.11 -0.41 -5.64
CA CYS A 58 -2.96 -0.67 -7.07
C CYS A 58 -3.42 -2.11 -7.36
N THR A 59 -4.30 -2.28 -8.36
CA THR A 59 -5.05 -3.52 -8.57
C THR A 59 -4.14 -4.75 -8.65
N ASP A 60 -3.00 -4.67 -9.32
CA ASP A 60 -2.05 -5.77 -9.50
C ASP A 60 -0.76 -5.54 -8.69
N PHE A 61 -0.83 -4.80 -7.59
CA PHE A 61 0.29 -4.49 -6.68
C PHE A 61 1.48 -3.78 -7.35
N GLU A 62 1.21 -3.02 -8.41
CA GLU A 62 2.22 -2.29 -9.18
C GLU A 62 2.80 -1.11 -8.40
N CYS A 63 2.31 -0.83 -7.19
CA CYS A 63 2.80 0.22 -6.30
C CYS A 63 4.32 0.17 -6.10
N SER A 64 4.92 -1.02 -6.02
CA SER A 64 6.38 -1.20 -5.94
C SER A 64 7.09 -0.72 -7.21
N ALA A 65 6.55 -1.05 -8.39
CA ALA A 65 7.08 -0.55 -9.65
C ALA A 65 6.86 0.97 -9.79
N ASN A 66 5.68 1.47 -9.39
CA ASN A 66 5.30 2.88 -9.56
C ASN A 66 6.18 3.84 -8.77
N VAL A 67 6.62 3.49 -7.55
CA VAL A 67 7.55 4.33 -6.78
C VAL A 67 8.96 4.38 -7.37
N ARG A 68 9.33 3.36 -8.17
CA ARG A 68 10.64 3.26 -8.85
C ARG A 68 10.68 3.88 -10.23
N ARG A 69 9.52 4.26 -10.79
CA ARG A 69 9.47 4.90 -12.10
C ARG A 69 10.03 6.33 -12.02
N PRO A 70 10.81 6.77 -13.03
CA PRO A 70 11.21 8.16 -13.14
C PRO A 70 10.03 9.11 -13.07
N ARG A 71 10.22 10.23 -12.36
CA ARG A 71 9.23 11.30 -12.25
C ARG A 71 9.74 12.56 -12.95
N PRO A 72 8.84 13.40 -13.49
CA PRO A 72 9.23 14.70 -14.01
C PRO A 72 9.97 15.50 -12.92
N ILE A 73 11.02 16.20 -13.33
CA ILE A 73 11.78 17.09 -12.45
C ILE A 73 10.89 18.32 -12.16
N PRO A 74 10.48 18.55 -10.91
CA PRO A 74 9.55 19.63 -10.57
C PRO A 74 10.20 21.01 -10.60
N TYR A 75 11.52 21.09 -10.37
CA TYR A 75 12.30 22.32 -10.36
C TYR A 75 13.79 22.05 -10.58
N LEU A 76 14.54 23.08 -10.99
CA LEU A 76 15.98 23.00 -11.18
C LEU A 76 16.70 22.68 -9.86
N GLY A 77 17.62 21.70 -9.88
CA GLY A 77 18.34 21.25 -8.69
C GLY A 77 17.62 20.19 -7.87
N PHE A 78 16.48 19.68 -8.33
CA PHE A 78 15.83 18.51 -7.74
C PHE A 78 16.69 17.25 -7.92
N ASP A 79 16.87 16.49 -6.85
CA ASP A 79 17.53 15.18 -6.88
C ASP A 79 16.48 14.06 -7.11
N PRO A 80 16.40 13.50 -8.33
CA PRO A 80 15.42 12.46 -8.63
C PRO A 80 15.70 11.14 -7.92
N ASP A 81 16.97 10.81 -7.65
CA ASP A 81 17.35 9.53 -7.06
C ASP A 81 17.04 9.51 -5.56
N ALA A 82 17.32 10.63 -4.87
CA ALA A 82 16.91 10.81 -3.48
C ALA A 82 15.38 10.76 -3.34
N ALA A 83 14.64 11.41 -4.25
CA ALA A 83 13.18 11.38 -4.24
C ALA A 83 12.61 9.97 -4.49
N THR A 84 13.17 9.21 -5.43
CA THR A 84 12.78 7.82 -5.67
C THR A 84 13.07 6.95 -4.43
N THR A 85 14.22 7.14 -3.79
CA THR A 85 14.56 6.43 -2.54
C THR A 85 13.53 6.69 -1.45
N GLN A 86 13.18 7.97 -1.22
CA GLN A 86 12.16 8.34 -0.24
C GLN A 86 10.80 7.68 -0.52
N LEU A 87 10.37 7.63 -1.79
CA LEU A 87 9.10 7.00 -2.16
C LEU A 87 9.11 5.48 -1.92
N ILE A 88 10.25 4.82 -2.11
CA ILE A 88 10.42 3.39 -1.79
C ILE A 88 10.32 3.17 -0.28
N ASP A 89 10.99 4.00 0.51
CA ASP A 89 11.00 3.89 1.96
C ASP A 89 9.61 4.16 2.55
N ASP A 90 8.93 5.20 2.08
CA ASP A 90 7.57 5.51 2.51
C ASP A 90 6.58 4.39 2.14
N LEU A 91 6.72 3.81 0.94
CA LEU A 91 5.94 2.63 0.53
C LEU A 91 6.18 1.48 1.52
N GLY A 92 7.44 1.17 1.82
CA GLY A 92 7.82 0.12 2.75
C GLY A 92 7.24 0.34 4.15
N SER A 93 7.34 1.56 4.66
CA SER A 93 6.78 1.97 5.96
C SER A 93 5.26 1.80 6.01
N ARG A 94 4.53 2.25 4.97
CA ARG A 94 3.07 2.13 4.91
C ARG A 94 2.60 0.68 4.80
N VAL A 95 3.30 -0.16 4.02
CA VAL A 95 3.03 -1.60 3.92
C VAL A 95 3.31 -2.30 5.25
N ALA A 96 4.44 -2.00 5.90
CA ALA A 96 4.81 -2.58 7.19
C ALA A 96 3.82 -2.19 8.30
N SER A 97 3.37 -0.92 8.31
CA SER A 97 2.35 -0.44 9.24
C SER A 97 1.03 -1.20 9.07
N PHE A 98 0.56 -1.34 7.82
CA PHE A 98 -0.63 -2.14 7.53
C PHE A 98 -0.50 -3.60 7.99
N ALA A 99 0.67 -4.22 7.77
CA ALA A 99 0.93 -5.58 8.25
C ALA A 99 0.93 -5.67 9.79
N ALA A 100 1.44 -4.66 10.49
CA ALA A 100 1.39 -4.57 11.94
C ALA A 100 -0.05 -4.40 12.45
N ASP A 101 -0.86 -3.58 11.78
CA ASP A 101 -2.28 -3.40 12.11
C ASP A 101 -3.07 -4.71 11.94
N VAL A 102 -2.79 -5.46 10.88
CA VAL A 102 -3.38 -6.80 10.66
C VAL A 102 -2.93 -7.77 11.76
N ALA A 103 -1.66 -7.73 12.15
CA ALA A 103 -1.11 -8.60 13.19
C ALA A 103 -1.57 -8.24 14.60
N THR A 104 -2.19 -7.07 14.81
CA THR A 104 -2.68 -6.63 16.12
C THR A 104 -3.88 -7.46 16.56
N THR A 105 -3.74 -8.12 17.71
CA THR A 105 -4.72 -9.08 18.25
C THR A 105 -5.65 -8.51 19.32
N ALA A 106 -5.52 -7.22 19.64
CA ALA A 106 -6.35 -6.50 20.60
C ALA A 106 -7.77 -6.25 20.07
#